data_AF-A0A7X5L0U7-F1
#
_entry.id   AF-A0A7X5L0U7-F1
#
_cell.length_a   1.000
_cell.length_b   1.000
_cell.length_c   1.000
_cell.angle_alpha   90.00
_cell.angle_beta   90.00
_cell.angle_gamma   90.00
#
_symmetry.space_group_name_H-M   'P 1'
#
loop_
_entity.id
_entity.type
_entity.pdbx_description
1 polymer ?
#
loop_
_entity_poly.entity_id
_entity_poly.type
_entity_poly.pdbx_seq_one_letter_code
_entity_poly.pdbx_strand_id
1 'polypeptide(L)'
;MKANYGLRLRTGWKRHLGTITELSMASAVNDTSEYSKLPQADQLYFMYQNINTPDAYASMITDYPYFQAEEPVFMGGWEITYHDCEIVESFEEGSFIYTASEEGCQIVRARFTITNIGSKQNTFLPMVYTIAEDPLVQLTDSSHENYYEVADGLILKSNLVSETLNPGVSMDGELFFQLPDEVAQGTEQVYIVISLEDEEIFCPLLEAEEAEE
;
A
#
# COMPACT_ATOMS: atom_id res chain seq x y z
N MET A 1 43.98 53.50 17.35
CA MET A 1 44.24 54.34 18.55
C MET A 1 43.26 55.50 18.53
N LYS A 2 42.42 55.62 19.58
CA LYS A 2 41.50 56.74 19.96
C LYS A 2 40.33 57.02 18.99
N ALA A 3 39.03 57.13 19.32
CA ALA A 3 38.15 57.06 20.50
C ALA A 3 37.21 58.30 20.50
N ASN A 4 35.93 58.04 20.83
CA ASN A 4 34.86 58.95 21.31
C ASN A 4 34.17 59.83 20.25
N TYR A 5 32.85 60.04 20.26
CA TYR A 5 31.87 60.24 21.36
C TYR A 5 30.53 59.55 20.96
N GLY A 6 29.55 59.19 21.79
CA GLY A 6 29.17 59.55 23.14
C GLY A 6 27.63 59.50 23.23
N LEU A 7 27.09 58.48 23.93
CA LEU A 7 25.86 58.46 24.77
C LEU A 7 24.65 59.40 24.46
N ARG A 8 23.46 58.83 24.20
CA ARG A 8 22.33 58.73 25.18
C ARG A 8 21.01 58.21 24.57
N LEU A 9 20.53 57.12 25.19
CA LEU A 9 19.17 56.62 25.42
C LEU A 9 17.96 57.44 24.88
N ARG A 10 17.02 56.78 24.19
CA ARG A 10 15.70 56.44 24.75
C ARG A 10 14.82 55.62 23.77
N THR A 11 14.12 54.68 24.39
CA THR A 11 13.00 53.83 23.94
C THR A 11 12.06 54.43 22.90
N GLY A 12 11.69 53.63 21.90
CA GLY A 12 10.54 53.85 21.03
C GLY A 12 10.42 52.78 19.95
N TRP A 13 9.60 51.76 20.18
CA TRP A 13 9.28 50.70 19.23
C TRP A 13 8.23 51.18 18.21
N LYS A 14 8.34 50.66 16.98
CA LYS A 14 7.39 50.59 15.82
C LYS A 14 7.89 51.40 14.62
N ARG A 15 7.88 50.93 13.37
CA ARG A 15 7.53 49.65 12.71
C ARG A 15 7.97 49.86 11.26
N HIS A 16 8.90 49.07 10.75
CA HIS A 16 9.12 48.90 9.31
C HIS A 16 9.57 47.46 9.12
N LEU A 17 8.68 46.69 8.48
CA LEU A 17 8.91 45.31 8.05
C LEU A 17 10.13 45.30 7.13
N GLY A 18 11.00 44.32 7.36
CA GLY A 18 12.28 44.19 6.67
C GLY A 18 12.13 44.15 5.15
N THR A 19 13.24 44.46 4.49
CA THR A 19 13.43 44.40 3.05
C THR A 19 12.90 43.08 2.49
N ILE A 20 11.90 43.14 1.61
CA ILE A 20 11.44 41.99 0.85
C ILE A 20 12.47 41.77 -0.26
N THR A 21 13.26 40.72 -0.13
CA THR A 21 13.98 40.13 -1.26
C THR A 21 13.07 39.11 -1.89
N GLU A 22 12.64 39.37 -3.11
CA GLU A 22 11.90 38.43 -3.93
C GLU A 22 12.85 37.26 -4.26
N LEU A 23 12.56 36.07 -3.73
CA LEU A 23 13.24 34.86 -4.15
C LEU A 23 12.76 34.57 -5.57
N SER A 24 13.57 34.92 -6.57
CA SER A 24 13.33 34.46 -7.94
C SER A 24 13.24 32.94 -7.92
N MET A 25 12.14 32.37 -8.42
CA MET A 25 11.91 30.92 -8.58
C MET A 25 12.89 30.24 -9.56
N ALA A 26 14.05 30.83 -9.84
CA ALA A 26 15.02 30.36 -10.80
C ALA A 26 16.12 29.47 -10.20
N SER A 27 16.20 29.32 -8.87
CA SER A 27 17.22 28.49 -8.21
C SER A 27 16.68 27.19 -7.59
N ALA A 28 15.39 26.88 -7.78
CA ALA A 28 14.80 25.59 -7.36
C ALA A 28 14.81 24.55 -8.49
N VAL A 29 15.31 24.88 -9.69
CA VAL A 29 15.46 23.90 -10.78
C VAL A 29 16.84 23.27 -10.69
N ASN A 30 17.03 22.52 -9.61
CA ASN A 30 17.92 21.37 -9.64
C ASN A 30 17.09 20.14 -9.22
N ASP A 31 15.91 20.03 -9.82
CA ASP A 31 14.98 18.93 -9.61
C ASP A 31 15.31 17.86 -10.64
N THR A 32 16.21 16.96 -10.26
CA THR A 32 16.01 15.53 -10.56
C THR A 32 15.02 14.94 -9.57
N SER A 33 13.99 15.71 -9.15
CA SER A 33 12.81 15.13 -8.52
C SER A 33 12.26 14.16 -9.54
N GLU A 34 12.42 12.87 -9.25
CA GLU A 34 11.61 11.82 -9.85
C GLU A 34 10.17 12.36 -9.84
N TYR A 35 9.60 12.58 -11.01
CA TYR A 35 8.18 12.85 -11.09
C TYR A 35 7.52 11.64 -10.42
N SER A 36 6.80 11.84 -9.32
CA SER A 36 5.91 10.81 -8.77
C SER A 36 5.16 10.19 -9.95
N LYS A 37 5.17 8.86 -10.04
CA LYS A 37 4.64 8.14 -11.21
C LYS A 37 3.25 8.70 -11.55
N LEU A 38 3.01 8.96 -12.83
CA LEU A 38 1.72 9.51 -13.25
C LEU A 38 0.62 8.49 -12.89
N PRO A 39 -0.49 8.92 -12.25
CA PRO A 39 -1.58 8.02 -11.95
C PRO A 39 -2.13 7.38 -13.23
N GLN A 40 -2.49 6.11 -13.15
CA GLN A 40 -3.07 5.38 -14.26
C GLN A 40 -4.44 5.94 -14.66
N ALA A 41 -4.88 5.63 -15.88
CA ALA A 41 -6.14 6.16 -16.42
C ALA A 41 -7.35 5.86 -15.51
N ASP A 42 -7.41 4.66 -14.93
CA ASP A 42 -8.50 4.27 -14.02
C ASP A 42 -8.41 4.99 -12.67
N GLN A 43 -7.21 5.20 -12.12
CA GLN A 43 -7.01 6.02 -10.92
C GLN A 43 -7.43 7.47 -11.17
N LEU A 44 -7.01 8.07 -12.30
CA LEU A 44 -7.44 9.42 -12.69
C LEU A 44 -8.95 9.52 -12.86
N TYR A 45 -9.57 8.50 -13.45
CA TYR A 45 -11.02 8.43 -13.59
C TYR A 45 -11.70 8.40 -12.22
N PHE A 46 -11.22 7.55 -11.30
CA PHE A 46 -11.74 7.48 -9.94
C PHE A 46 -11.59 8.81 -9.18
N MET A 47 -10.41 9.44 -9.23
CA MET A 47 -10.17 10.76 -8.64
C MET A 47 -11.13 11.81 -9.21
N TYR A 48 -11.36 11.79 -10.52
CA TYR A 48 -12.30 12.70 -11.16
C TYR A 48 -13.74 12.49 -10.67
N GLN A 49 -14.19 11.25 -10.53
CA GLN A 49 -15.52 10.94 -9.97
C GLN A 49 -15.65 11.37 -8.50
N ASN A 50 -14.55 11.31 -7.75
CA ASN A 50 -14.50 11.62 -6.32
C ASN A 50 -13.90 12.98 -5.99
N ILE A 51 -13.84 13.92 -6.94
CA ILE A 51 -13.15 15.22 -6.77
C ILE A 51 -13.64 16.07 -5.58
N ASN A 52 -14.87 15.82 -5.11
CA ASN A 52 -15.45 16.50 -3.95
C ASN A 52 -15.21 15.76 -2.61
N THR A 53 -14.56 14.60 -2.65
CA THR A 53 -14.28 13.71 -1.52
C THR A 53 -12.79 13.35 -1.51
N PRO A 54 -11.90 14.31 -1.23
CA PRO A 54 -10.45 14.13 -1.38
C PRO A 54 -9.88 12.98 -0.54
N ASP A 55 -10.48 12.70 0.62
CA ASP A 55 -10.07 11.60 1.50
C ASP A 55 -10.20 10.24 0.80
N ALA A 56 -11.10 10.10 -0.20
CA ALA A 56 -11.31 8.85 -0.93
C ALA A 56 -10.13 8.47 -1.85
N TYR A 57 -9.25 9.41 -2.19
CA TYR A 57 -8.09 9.16 -3.04
C TYR A 57 -6.78 9.67 -2.42
N ALA A 58 -6.78 9.94 -1.11
CA ALA A 58 -5.62 10.50 -0.42
C ALA A 58 -4.39 9.56 -0.46
N SER A 59 -4.59 8.25 -0.36
CA SER A 59 -3.50 7.26 -0.47
C SER A 59 -2.95 7.10 -1.90
N MET A 60 -3.68 7.53 -2.94
CA MET A 60 -3.17 7.53 -4.32
C MET A 60 -2.04 8.56 -4.56
N ILE A 61 -1.91 9.52 -3.66
CA ILE A 61 -1.00 10.67 -3.80
C ILE A 61 0.17 10.61 -2.82
N THR A 62 0.26 9.54 -2.02
CA THR A 62 1.34 9.34 -1.05
C THR A 62 2.43 8.45 -1.65
N ASP A 63 3.66 8.97 -1.72
CA ASP A 63 4.85 8.21 -2.17
C ASP A 63 5.42 7.31 -1.05
N TYR A 64 4.59 6.86 -0.09
CA TYR A 64 5.05 6.04 1.02
C TYR A 64 4.95 4.56 0.63
N PRO A 65 6.05 3.78 0.67
CA PRO A 65 6.04 2.39 0.22
C PRO A 65 5.40 1.43 1.23
N TYR A 66 4.69 1.94 2.23
CA TYR A 66 3.97 1.12 3.19
C TYR A 66 2.54 1.61 3.36
N PHE A 67 1.65 0.68 3.68
CA PHE A 67 0.26 0.96 4.05
C PHE A 67 -0.10 0.18 5.31
N GLN A 68 -1.16 0.60 5.99
CA GLN A 68 -1.68 -0.09 7.17
C GLN A 68 -2.85 -1.00 6.79
N ALA A 69 -3.14 -2.00 7.64
CA ALA A 69 -4.42 -2.69 7.54
C ALA A 69 -5.58 -1.68 7.60
N GLU A 70 -6.67 -1.99 6.91
CA GLU A 70 -7.83 -1.12 6.66
C GLU A 70 -7.55 0.11 5.79
N GLU A 71 -6.31 0.36 5.38
CA GLU A 71 -5.97 1.44 4.44
C GLU A 71 -6.16 0.96 2.99
N PRO A 72 -6.93 1.67 2.15
CA PRO A 72 -7.13 1.29 0.77
C PRO A 72 -5.89 1.62 -0.08
N VAL A 73 -5.46 0.61 -0.82
CA VAL A 73 -4.41 0.69 -1.84
C VAL A 73 -5.06 0.75 -3.21
N PHE A 74 -4.52 1.59 -4.10
CA PHE A 74 -5.04 1.72 -5.45
C PHE A 74 -4.01 1.30 -6.49
N MET A 75 -4.24 0.20 -7.19
CA MET A 75 -3.28 -0.32 -8.16
C MET A 75 -3.98 -1.13 -9.27
N GLY A 76 -3.60 -0.90 -10.53
CA GLY A 76 -4.09 -1.69 -11.68
C GLY A 76 -5.62 -1.65 -11.86
N GLY A 77 -6.25 -0.50 -11.59
CA GLY A 77 -7.72 -0.36 -11.67
C GLY A 77 -8.49 -1.00 -10.50
N TRP A 78 -7.78 -1.42 -9.45
CA TRP A 78 -8.36 -1.95 -8.22
C TRP A 78 -8.13 -1.02 -7.05
N GLU A 79 -9.13 -0.94 -6.17
CA GLU A 79 -8.95 -0.58 -4.77
C GLU A 79 -8.87 -1.88 -3.97
N ILE A 80 -7.81 -2.06 -3.21
CA ILE A 80 -7.47 -3.29 -2.47
C ILE A 80 -7.29 -2.89 -1.00
N THR A 81 -8.07 -3.48 -0.11
CA THR A 81 -7.98 -3.24 1.33
C THR A 81 -7.66 -4.54 2.02
N TYR A 82 -6.54 -4.60 2.73
CA TYR A 82 -6.20 -5.71 3.63
C TYR A 82 -6.84 -5.50 5.00
N HIS A 83 -7.40 -6.56 5.59
CA HIS A 83 -8.05 -6.48 6.90
C HIS A 83 -7.26 -7.16 8.00
N ASP A 84 -7.12 -8.48 7.90
CA ASP A 84 -6.45 -9.31 8.89
C ASP A 84 -5.99 -10.62 8.24
N CYS A 85 -5.26 -11.44 9.00
CA CYS A 85 -4.95 -12.79 8.56
C CYS A 85 -5.04 -13.82 9.69
N GLU A 86 -5.09 -15.09 9.29
CA GLU A 86 -4.97 -16.24 10.15
C GLU A 86 -3.89 -17.16 9.60
N ILE A 87 -2.96 -17.60 10.45
CA ILE A 87 -1.92 -18.58 10.09
C ILE A 87 -2.26 -19.90 10.78
N VAL A 88 -2.49 -20.95 9.98
CA VAL A 88 -2.97 -22.26 10.47
C VAL A 88 -2.29 -23.42 9.77
N GLU A 89 -2.12 -24.54 10.46
CA GLU A 89 -1.66 -25.79 9.85
C GLU A 89 -2.70 -26.38 8.89
N SER A 90 -3.98 -26.25 9.24
CA SER A 90 -5.11 -26.73 8.45
C SER A 90 -6.40 -26.00 8.82
N PHE A 91 -7.37 -26.01 7.91
CA PHE A 91 -8.72 -25.50 8.19
C PHE A 91 -9.79 -26.36 7.51
N GLU A 92 -11.02 -26.28 8.02
CA GLU A 92 -12.16 -27.00 7.46
C GLU A 92 -13.11 -26.03 6.77
N GLU A 93 -13.61 -26.40 5.59
CA GLU A 93 -14.71 -25.68 4.93
C GLU A 93 -15.72 -26.67 4.34
N GLY A 94 -16.95 -26.61 4.86
CA GLY A 94 -18.00 -27.56 4.51
C GLY A 94 -17.63 -28.99 4.91
N SER A 95 -17.40 -29.84 3.91
CA SER A 95 -17.00 -31.25 4.09
C SER A 95 -15.53 -31.51 3.73
N PHE A 96 -14.76 -30.46 3.48
CA PHE A 96 -13.37 -30.54 3.04
C PHE A 96 -12.42 -30.04 4.12
N ILE A 97 -11.26 -30.69 4.23
CA ILE A 97 -10.14 -30.26 5.07
C ILE A 97 -9.02 -29.82 4.13
N TYR A 98 -8.50 -28.62 4.36
CA TYR A 98 -7.42 -28.02 3.59
C TYR A 98 -6.16 -28.02 4.44
N THR A 99 -5.06 -28.49 3.85
CA THR A 99 -3.72 -28.53 4.45
C THR A 99 -2.73 -27.89 3.48
N ALA A 100 -1.59 -27.42 4.00
CA ALA A 100 -0.49 -27.01 3.14
C ALA A 100 -0.12 -28.13 2.15
N SER A 101 0.27 -27.76 0.93
CA SER A 101 0.68 -28.72 -0.10
C SER A 101 2.07 -29.30 0.17
N GLU A 102 2.90 -28.56 0.91
CA GLU A 102 4.26 -28.95 1.26
C GLU A 102 4.38 -29.26 2.76
N GLU A 103 5.17 -30.28 3.09
CA GLU A 103 5.45 -30.64 4.48
C GLU A 103 6.33 -29.57 5.13
N GLY A 104 5.98 -29.17 6.36
CA GLY A 104 6.67 -28.09 7.07
C GLY A 104 6.25 -26.68 6.64
N CYS A 105 5.08 -26.55 6.02
CA CYS A 105 4.46 -25.27 5.68
C CYS A 105 3.12 -25.09 6.42
N GLN A 106 2.79 -23.82 6.70
CA GLN A 106 1.51 -23.38 7.23
C GLN A 106 0.74 -22.61 6.16
N ILE A 107 -0.58 -22.63 6.27
CA ILE A 107 -1.48 -21.85 5.43
C ILE A 107 -1.67 -20.47 6.05
N VAL A 108 -1.50 -19.43 5.26
CA VAL A 108 -1.92 -18.08 5.60
C VAL A 108 -3.24 -17.78 4.88
N ARG A 109 -4.24 -17.36 5.63
CA ARG A 109 -5.55 -16.91 5.14
C ARG A 109 -5.66 -15.42 5.38
N ALA A 110 -5.39 -14.62 4.36
CA ALA A 110 -5.44 -13.16 4.47
C ALA A 110 -6.76 -12.63 3.90
N ARG A 111 -7.47 -11.81 4.66
CA ARG A 111 -8.78 -11.26 4.31
C ARG A 111 -8.62 -9.91 3.61
N PHE A 112 -9.33 -9.74 2.51
CA PHE A 112 -9.30 -8.53 1.71
C PHE A 112 -10.71 -8.11 1.26
N THR A 113 -10.85 -6.81 1.01
CA THR A 113 -11.90 -6.26 0.15
C THR A 113 -11.27 -5.76 -1.14
N ILE A 114 -11.82 -6.17 -2.28
CA ILE A 114 -11.43 -5.63 -3.59
C ILE A 114 -12.59 -4.87 -4.22
N THR A 115 -12.31 -3.72 -4.84
CA THR A 115 -13.28 -2.96 -5.62
C THR A 115 -12.72 -2.65 -6.99
N ASN A 116 -13.49 -2.95 -8.05
CA ASN A 116 -13.12 -2.53 -9.39
C ASN A 116 -13.42 -1.03 -9.56
N ILE A 117 -12.40 -0.19 -9.52
CA ILE A 117 -12.53 1.27 -9.69
C ILE A 117 -12.38 1.71 -11.15
N GLY A 118 -12.06 0.77 -12.04
CA GLY A 118 -11.90 1.01 -13.46
C GLY A 118 -13.21 1.25 -14.20
N SER A 119 -13.08 1.65 -15.46
CA SER A 119 -14.24 1.96 -16.33
C SER A 119 -14.88 0.74 -17.02
N LYS A 120 -14.27 -0.45 -16.89
CA LYS A 120 -14.69 -1.69 -17.54
C LYS A 120 -14.70 -2.85 -16.55
N GLN A 121 -15.37 -3.94 -16.92
CA GLN A 121 -15.22 -5.21 -16.19
C GLN A 121 -13.75 -5.62 -16.16
N ASN A 122 -13.29 -6.08 -15.00
CA ASN A 122 -11.91 -6.50 -14.77
C ASN A 122 -11.89 -7.80 -13.94
N THR A 123 -10.79 -8.56 -14.03
CA THR A 123 -10.57 -9.81 -13.30
C THR A 123 -9.40 -9.64 -12.35
N PHE A 124 -9.61 -9.90 -11.06
CA PHE A 124 -8.57 -9.74 -10.05
C PHE A 124 -7.65 -10.98 -10.03
N LEU A 125 -6.33 -10.77 -10.05
CA LEU A 125 -5.32 -11.83 -10.11
C LEU A 125 -5.64 -12.91 -11.17
N PRO A 126 -5.70 -12.55 -12.46
CA PRO A 126 -5.98 -13.50 -13.52
C PRO A 126 -4.80 -14.47 -13.70
N MET A 127 -5.09 -15.74 -14.03
CA MET A 127 -4.06 -16.75 -14.33
C MET A 127 -3.09 -16.33 -15.44
N VAL A 128 -3.58 -15.53 -16.40
CA VAL A 128 -2.76 -14.89 -17.43
C VAL A 128 -2.86 -13.39 -17.21
N TYR A 129 -1.82 -12.82 -16.62
CA TYR A 129 -1.76 -11.42 -16.24
C TYR A 129 -0.89 -10.59 -17.20
N THR A 130 -1.15 -9.29 -17.23
CA THR A 130 -0.43 -8.27 -17.98
C THR A 130 0.35 -7.41 -16.99
N ILE A 131 1.69 -7.43 -17.08
CA ILE A 131 2.62 -6.81 -16.11
C ILE A 131 2.30 -5.34 -15.79
N ALA A 132 1.76 -4.59 -16.76
CA ALA A 132 1.47 -3.16 -16.64
C ALA A 132 0.02 -2.83 -16.22
N GLU A 133 -0.84 -3.83 -16.10
CA GLU A 133 -2.28 -3.63 -15.86
C GLU A 133 -2.78 -4.40 -14.63
N ASP A 134 -2.25 -5.60 -14.41
CA ASP A 134 -2.74 -6.50 -13.37
C ASP A 134 -1.80 -6.49 -12.15
N PRO A 135 -2.27 -6.08 -10.97
CA PRO A 135 -1.45 -6.10 -9.78
C PRO A 135 -1.16 -7.54 -9.36
N LEU A 136 -0.04 -7.75 -8.68
CA LEU A 136 0.29 -8.98 -7.98
C LEU A 136 0.14 -8.76 -6.48
N VAL A 137 -0.27 -9.81 -5.77
CA VAL A 137 -0.26 -9.85 -4.31
C VAL A 137 0.59 -11.03 -3.89
N GLN A 138 1.57 -10.79 -3.02
CA GLN A 138 2.48 -11.82 -2.51
C GLN A 138 2.74 -11.59 -1.02
N LEU A 139 3.36 -12.56 -0.36
CA LEU A 139 4.02 -12.33 0.92
C LEU A 139 5.52 -12.19 0.73
N THR A 140 6.18 -11.46 1.60
CA THR A 140 7.64 -11.39 1.65
C THR A 140 8.16 -11.31 3.08
N ASP A 141 9.38 -11.76 3.29
CA ASP A 141 10.05 -11.67 4.59
C ASP A 141 10.53 -10.23 4.89
N SER A 142 11.13 -10.03 6.06
CA SER A 142 11.64 -8.72 6.49
C SER A 142 12.80 -8.20 5.65
N SER A 143 13.43 -9.06 4.84
CA SER A 143 14.52 -8.67 3.95
C SER A 143 14.04 -8.21 2.57
N HIS A 144 12.77 -8.49 2.23
CA HIS A 144 12.22 -8.29 0.89
C HIS A 144 12.98 -9.05 -0.21
N GLU A 145 13.63 -10.17 0.14
CA GLU A 145 14.39 -11.01 -0.82
C GLU A 145 13.65 -12.30 -1.17
N ASN A 146 12.83 -12.83 -0.25
CA ASN A 146 12.05 -14.04 -0.46
C ASN A 146 10.58 -13.69 -0.63
N TYR A 147 9.98 -14.17 -1.72
CA TYR A 147 8.57 -13.91 -2.06
C TYR A 147 7.79 -15.22 -2.10
N TYR A 148 6.57 -15.19 -1.57
CA TYR A 148 5.64 -16.31 -1.51
C TYR A 148 4.37 -15.94 -2.28
N GLU A 149 4.08 -16.71 -3.32
CA GLU A 149 2.95 -16.46 -4.21
C GLU A 149 1.61 -16.90 -3.59
N VAL A 150 0.51 -16.32 -4.09
CA VAL A 150 -0.84 -16.80 -3.77
C VAL A 150 -0.95 -18.25 -4.22
N ALA A 151 -1.44 -19.11 -3.32
CA ALA A 151 -1.71 -20.50 -3.60
C ALA A 151 -2.85 -20.61 -4.62
N ASP A 152 -2.51 -21.12 -5.81
CA ASP A 152 -3.49 -21.43 -6.86
C ASP A 152 -4.29 -22.71 -6.55
N GLY A 153 -5.46 -22.86 -7.16
CA GLY A 153 -6.21 -24.11 -7.21
C GLY A 153 -7.16 -24.37 -6.04
N LEU A 154 -7.29 -23.44 -5.09
CA LEU A 154 -8.31 -23.52 -4.05
C LEU A 154 -9.68 -23.09 -4.60
N ILE A 155 -10.56 -24.07 -4.81
CA ILE A 155 -11.95 -23.86 -5.24
C ILE A 155 -12.78 -23.52 -4.00
N LEU A 156 -12.56 -22.33 -3.44
CA LEU A 156 -13.30 -21.78 -2.31
C LEU A 156 -14.11 -20.57 -2.76
N LYS A 157 -15.32 -20.41 -2.23
CA LYS A 157 -16.16 -19.26 -2.56
C LYS A 157 -15.56 -17.94 -2.06
N SER A 158 -14.78 -17.98 -0.98
CA SER A 158 -14.07 -16.81 -0.47
C SER A 158 -12.82 -16.47 -1.27
N ASN A 159 -12.30 -17.37 -2.13
CA ASN A 159 -11.06 -17.10 -2.85
C ASN A 159 -11.25 -15.98 -3.88
N LEU A 160 -10.45 -14.91 -3.76
CA LEU A 160 -10.51 -13.75 -4.66
C LEU A 160 -9.75 -13.95 -5.99
N VAL A 161 -8.96 -15.01 -6.12
CA VAL A 161 -8.20 -15.28 -7.35
C VAL A 161 -9.15 -15.49 -8.53
N SER A 162 -8.89 -14.76 -9.62
CA SER A 162 -9.67 -14.80 -10.87
C SER A 162 -11.14 -14.37 -10.72
N GLU A 163 -11.50 -13.65 -9.65
CA GLU A 163 -12.83 -13.05 -9.51
C GLU A 163 -13.03 -11.87 -10.45
N THR A 164 -14.17 -11.86 -11.15
CA THR A 164 -14.46 -10.87 -12.19
C THR A 164 -15.57 -9.92 -11.75
N LEU A 165 -15.23 -8.64 -11.56
CA LEU A 165 -16.14 -7.62 -11.06
C LEU A 165 -16.48 -6.57 -12.12
N ASN A 166 -17.73 -6.11 -12.12
CA ASN A 166 -18.14 -4.95 -12.90
C ASN A 166 -17.63 -3.63 -12.24
N PRO A 167 -17.55 -2.52 -12.99
CA PRO A 167 -17.18 -1.21 -12.42
C PRO A 167 -17.99 -0.83 -11.18
N GLY A 168 -17.30 -0.38 -10.14
CA GLY A 168 -17.85 0.04 -8.85
C GLY A 168 -18.38 -1.10 -7.97
N VAL A 169 -18.17 -2.37 -8.35
CA VAL A 169 -18.55 -3.52 -7.52
C VAL A 169 -17.40 -3.87 -6.59
N SER A 170 -17.74 -4.06 -5.31
CA SER A 170 -16.85 -4.51 -4.25
C SER A 170 -17.14 -5.96 -3.87
N MET A 171 -16.12 -6.69 -3.42
CA MET A 171 -16.22 -8.06 -2.94
C MET A 171 -15.24 -8.30 -1.79
N ASP A 172 -15.74 -8.88 -0.70
CA ASP A 172 -14.93 -9.38 0.40
C ASP A 172 -14.53 -10.82 0.11
N GLY A 173 -13.31 -11.18 0.49
CA GLY A 173 -12.82 -12.55 0.35
C GLY A 173 -11.44 -12.76 0.96
N GLU A 174 -10.80 -13.84 0.55
CA GLU A 174 -9.54 -14.33 1.09
C GLU A 174 -8.55 -14.58 -0.05
N LEU A 175 -7.27 -14.29 0.22
CA LEU A 175 -6.13 -14.82 -0.51
C LEU A 175 -5.40 -15.81 0.39
N PHE A 176 -4.98 -16.91 -0.19
CA PHE A 176 -4.33 -18.00 0.53
C PHE A 176 -2.87 -18.07 0.13
N PHE A 177 -1.98 -18.25 1.10
CA PHE A 177 -0.55 -18.41 0.87
C PHE A 177 -0.03 -19.61 1.66
N GLN A 178 1.19 -20.04 1.35
CA GLN A 178 1.90 -21.02 2.15
C GLN A 178 3.25 -20.46 2.58
N LEU A 179 3.52 -20.54 3.89
CA LEU A 179 4.79 -20.13 4.48
C LEU A 179 5.47 -21.33 5.12
N PRO A 180 6.79 -21.50 4.97
CA PRO A 180 7.54 -22.45 5.77
C PRO A 180 7.36 -22.16 7.27
N ASP A 181 7.34 -23.21 8.10
CA ASP A 181 7.18 -23.10 9.56
C ASP A 181 8.20 -22.15 10.18
N GLU A 182 9.44 -22.15 9.66
CA GLU A 182 10.53 -21.29 10.13
C GLU A 182 10.21 -19.79 9.96
N VAL A 183 9.43 -19.45 8.94
CA VAL A 183 9.00 -18.07 8.65
C VAL A 183 7.71 -17.76 9.39
N ALA A 184 6.73 -18.66 9.34
CA ALA A 184 5.43 -18.48 9.99
C ALA A 184 5.52 -18.38 11.52
N GLN A 185 6.44 -19.11 12.14
CA GLN A 185 6.67 -19.12 13.59
C GLN A 185 7.90 -18.31 14.00
N GLY A 186 8.56 -17.67 13.03
CA GLY A 186 9.72 -16.82 13.26
C GLY A 186 9.36 -15.57 14.06
N THR A 187 10.38 -14.88 14.57
CA THR A 187 10.22 -13.56 15.20
C THR A 187 10.30 -12.41 14.19
N GLU A 188 10.67 -12.72 12.94
CA GLU A 188 10.82 -11.75 11.87
C GLU A 188 9.44 -11.39 11.30
N GLN A 189 9.27 -10.11 10.95
CA GLN A 189 8.03 -9.63 10.34
C GLN A 189 7.88 -10.17 8.91
N VAL A 190 6.70 -10.68 8.61
CA VAL A 190 6.26 -10.96 7.24
C VAL A 190 5.39 -9.80 6.75
N TYR A 191 5.49 -9.47 5.47
CA TYR A 191 4.72 -8.40 4.83
C TYR A 191 3.86 -8.96 3.71
N ILE A 192 2.66 -8.42 3.57
CA ILE A 192 1.93 -8.43 2.30
C ILE A 192 2.60 -7.41 1.40
N VAL A 193 2.87 -7.79 0.16
CA VAL A 193 3.31 -6.88 -0.90
C VAL A 193 2.27 -6.86 -2.00
N ILE A 194 1.87 -5.65 -2.40
CA ILE A 194 1.06 -5.42 -3.60
C ILE A 194 1.96 -4.71 -4.60
N SER A 195 2.07 -5.28 -5.80
CA SER A 195 3.00 -4.77 -6.81
C SER A 195 2.38 -4.64 -8.19
N LEU A 196 2.90 -3.68 -8.96
CA LEU A 196 2.57 -3.47 -10.36
C LEU A 196 3.75 -2.82 -11.06
N GLU A 197 4.21 -3.45 -12.15
CA GLU A 197 5.49 -3.13 -12.78
C GLU A 197 6.65 -3.10 -11.76
N ASP A 198 7.27 -1.93 -11.59
CA ASP A 198 8.37 -1.69 -10.64
C ASP A 198 7.89 -1.00 -9.35
N GLU A 199 6.59 -0.93 -9.10
CA GLU A 199 6.02 -0.37 -7.87
C GLU A 199 5.69 -1.50 -6.90
N GLU A 200 6.13 -1.36 -5.65
CA GLU A 200 5.82 -2.25 -4.56
C GLU A 200 5.42 -1.43 -3.34
N ILE A 201 4.37 -1.87 -2.67
CA ILE A 201 3.97 -1.32 -1.38
C ILE A 201 3.72 -2.45 -0.39
N PHE A 202 4.04 -2.21 0.87
CA PHE A 202 4.15 -3.24 1.89
C PHE A 202 3.21 -2.97 3.07
N CYS A 203 2.55 -4.00 3.57
CA CYS A 203 1.81 -3.96 4.84
C CYS A 203 2.29 -5.10 5.73
N PRO A 204 2.59 -4.86 7.02
CA PRO A 204 2.83 -5.93 7.98
C PRO A 204 1.67 -6.95 7.95
N LEU A 205 2.00 -8.24 7.82
CA LEU A 205 1.02 -9.33 7.80
C LEU A 205 0.33 -9.53 9.15
N LEU A 206 1.04 -9.27 10.24
CA LEU A 206 0.50 -9.24 11.59
C LEU A 206 0.90 -7.90 12.19
N GLU A 207 -0.02 -7.30 12.95
CA GLU A 207 0.32 -6.11 13.74
C GLU A 207 1.41 -6.48 14.74
N ALA A 208 2.42 -5.62 14.87
CA ALA A 208 3.39 -5.76 15.93
C ALA A 208 2.65 -5.57 17.27
N GLU A 209 2.69 -6.56 18.16
CA GLU A 209 2.21 -6.36 19.53
C GLU A 209 2.97 -5.17 20.12
N GLU A 210 2.27 -4.06 20.37
CA GLU A 210 2.83 -2.97 21.16
C GLU A 210 3.14 -3.55 22.54
N ALA A 211 4.43 -3.69 22.85
CA ALA A 211 4.85 -4.12 24.18
C ALA A 211 4.34 -3.07 25.19
N GLU A 212 3.31 -3.43 25.95
CA GLU A 212 2.87 -2.65 27.11
C GLU A 212 4.06 -2.56 28.09
N GLU A 213 4.66 -1.37 28.22
CA GLU A 213 5.67 -1.05 29.26
C GLU A 213 5.07 -0.95 30.66
#